data_AF-A0A6M1SNC7-F1
#
_entry.id   AF-A0A6M1SNC7-F1
#
_cell.length_a   1.000
_cell.length_b   1.000
_cell.length_c   1.000
_cell.angle_alpha   90.00
_cell.angle_beta   90.00
_cell.angle_gamma   90.00
#
_symmetry.space_group_name_H-M   'P 1'
#
loop_
_entity.id
_entity.type
_entity.pdbx_description
1 polymer ?
#
loop_
_entity_poly.entity_id
_entity_poly.type
_entity_poly.pdbx_seq_one_letter_code
_entity_poly.pdbx_strand_id
1 'polypeptide(L)'
;MKSTITSPSDLRTFDVEPLLREAFLVAEKEHKELQEIFALMGWEDLPDALKVEIKEDVSSMVDELQGQYSSCDPYVKRRRQSVTYWVNCYKDGICSLNTAIQALKVKSL
;
A
#
# COMPACT_ATOMS: atom_id res chain seq x y z
N MET A 1 16.56 46.18 43.39
CA MET A 1 15.20 45.75 42.99
C MET A 1 14.95 46.16 41.56
N LYS A 2 14.87 45.17 40.65
CA LYS A 2 14.04 45.09 39.43
C LYS A 2 14.64 43.96 38.58
N SER A 3 14.19 42.74 38.85
CA SER A 3 14.46 41.57 38.03
C SER A 3 13.41 41.58 36.92
N THR A 4 13.81 41.90 35.69
CA THR A 4 12.92 41.80 34.53
C THR A 4 12.84 40.34 34.14
N ILE A 5 11.70 39.72 34.43
CA ILE A 5 11.33 38.37 33.99
C ILE A 5 11.05 38.45 32.48
N THR A 6 11.87 37.80 31.67
CA THR A 6 11.57 37.51 30.27
C THR A 6 10.46 36.47 30.20
N SER A 7 9.31 36.87 29.67
CA SER A 7 8.11 36.05 29.47
C SER A 7 8.36 34.87 28.52
N PRO A 8 7.93 33.64 28.85
CA PRO A 8 7.98 32.49 27.95
C PRO A 8 6.73 32.49 27.06
N SER A 9 6.66 33.43 26.12
CA SER A 9 5.51 33.56 25.21
C SER A 9 5.99 33.55 23.77
N ASP A 10 6.50 32.40 23.32
CA ASP A 10 6.77 32.13 21.90
C ASP A 10 6.74 30.61 21.61
N LEU A 11 5.67 29.95 22.06
CA LEU A 11 5.25 28.68 21.48
C LEU A 11 4.07 28.99 20.57
N ARG A 12 4.37 29.29 19.31
CA ARG A 12 3.39 29.27 18.22
C ARG A 12 2.74 27.89 18.23
N THR A 13 1.50 27.81 18.69
CA THR A 13 0.65 26.64 18.50
C THR A 13 0.42 26.51 17.00
N PHE A 14 1.23 25.69 16.34
CA PHE A 14 0.91 25.24 15.00
C PHE A 14 -0.43 24.52 15.06
N ASP A 15 -1.44 25.10 14.43
CA ASP A 15 -2.73 24.44 14.26
C ASP A 15 -2.53 23.30 13.27
N VAL A 16 -2.35 22.09 13.81
CA VAL A 16 -2.09 20.86 13.05
C VAL A 16 -3.36 20.25 12.46
N GLU A 17 -4.54 20.71 12.90
CA GLU A 17 -5.84 20.18 12.51
C GLU A 17 -6.05 20.19 10.98
N PRO A 18 -5.74 21.26 10.23
CA PRO A 18 -5.95 21.30 8.79
C PRO A 18 -5.04 20.32 8.04
N LEU A 19 -3.78 20.20 8.48
CA LEU A 19 -2.81 19.28 7.88
C LEU A 19 -3.19 17.82 8.12
N LEU A 20 -3.61 17.48 9.35
CA LEU A 20 -4.09 16.14 9.67
C LEU A 20 -5.31 15.78 8.83
N ARG A 21 -6.27 16.72 8.69
CA ARG A 21 -7.47 16.52 7.86
C ARG A 21 -7.10 16.25 6.40
N GLU A 22 -6.17 17.01 5.83
CA GLU A 22 -5.71 16.79 4.46
C GLU A 22 -5.06 15.40 4.31
N ALA A 23 -4.19 15.02 5.25
CA ALA A 23 -3.55 13.71 5.25
C ALA A 23 -4.58 12.56 5.33
N PHE A 24 -5.64 12.70 6.13
CA PHE A 24 -6.72 11.72 6.21
C PHE A 24 -7.49 11.59 4.89
N LEU A 25 -7.81 12.71 4.23
CA LEU A 25 -8.52 12.69 2.94
C LEU A 25 -7.69 12.01 1.83
N VAL A 26 -6.38 12.27 1.81
CA VAL A 26 -5.48 11.61 0.87
C VAL A 26 -5.42 10.11 1.14
N ALA A 27 -5.25 9.70 2.39
CA ALA A 27 -5.20 8.28 2.77
C ALA A 27 -6.50 7.53 2.46
N GLU A 28 -7.66 8.16 2.69
CA GLU A 28 -8.97 7.58 2.35
C GLU A 28 -9.13 7.39 0.84
N LYS A 29 -8.72 8.39 0.05
CA LYS A 29 -8.75 8.32 -1.40
C LYS A 29 -7.85 7.19 -1.93
N GLU A 30 -6.60 7.13 -1.48
CA GLU A 30 -5.67 6.07 -1.88
C GLU A 30 -6.17 4.67 -1.49
N HIS A 31 -6.77 4.56 -0.29
CA HIS A 31 -7.37 3.31 0.15
C HIS A 31 -8.52 2.88 -0.76
N LYS A 32 -9.40 3.81 -1.13
CA LYS A 32 -10.54 3.53 -2.01
C LYS A 32 -10.09 3.12 -3.41
N GLU A 33 -9.16 3.87 -4.01
CA GLU A 33 -8.61 3.55 -5.33
C GLU A 33 -7.99 2.14 -5.34
N LEU A 34 -7.25 1.79 -4.29
CA LEU A 34 -6.67 0.45 -4.15
C LEU A 34 -7.73 -0.65 -4.04
N GLN A 35 -8.81 -0.44 -3.28
CA GLN A 35 -9.91 -1.42 -3.20
C GLN A 35 -10.62 -1.60 -4.54
N GLU A 36 -10.81 -0.51 -5.30
CA GLU A 36 -11.37 -0.58 -6.66
C GLU A 36 -10.48 -1.41 -7.59
N ILE A 37 -9.16 -1.25 -7.51
CA ILE A 37 -8.20 -2.07 -8.27
C ILE A 37 -8.30 -3.55 -7.86
N PHE A 38 -8.35 -3.85 -6.57
CA PHE A 38 -8.54 -5.22 -6.10
C PHE A 38 -9.84 -5.83 -6.63
N ALA A 39 -10.94 -5.07 -6.64
CA ALA A 39 -12.22 -5.53 -7.19
C ALA A 39 -12.13 -5.79 -8.71
N LEU A 40 -11.47 -4.92 -9.47
CA LEU A 40 -11.25 -5.13 -10.91
C LEU A 40 -10.46 -6.40 -11.23
N MET A 41 -9.57 -6.80 -10.32
CA MET A 41 -8.80 -8.05 -10.42
C MET A 41 -9.57 -9.28 -9.92
N GLY A 42 -10.80 -9.12 -9.41
CA GLY A 42 -11.59 -10.17 -8.77
C GLY A 42 -10.99 -10.62 -7.44
N TRP A 43 -10.32 -9.70 -6.75
CA TRP A 43 -9.58 -9.90 -5.50
C TRP A 43 -10.18 -9.09 -4.34
N GLU A 44 -11.44 -8.64 -4.45
CA GLU A 44 -12.13 -7.89 -3.39
C GLU A 44 -12.23 -8.69 -2.07
N ASP A 45 -12.39 -10.01 -2.15
CA ASP A 45 -12.61 -10.87 -0.98
C ASP A 45 -11.30 -11.40 -0.37
N LEU A 46 -10.14 -10.95 -0.87
CA LEU A 46 -8.87 -11.34 -0.26
C LEU A 46 -8.77 -10.78 1.18
N PRO A 47 -8.23 -11.57 2.13
CA PRO A 47 -7.96 -11.07 3.46
C PRO A 47 -7.04 -9.86 3.43
N ASP A 48 -7.29 -8.88 4.31
CA ASP A 48 -6.52 -7.64 4.38
C ASP A 48 -5.02 -7.89 4.53
N ALA A 49 -4.63 -8.91 5.30
CA ALA A 49 -3.23 -9.28 5.46
C ALA A 49 -2.54 -9.62 4.13
N LEU A 50 -3.24 -10.31 3.23
CA LEU A 50 -2.72 -10.63 1.90
C LEU A 50 -2.74 -9.42 0.98
N LYS A 51 -3.81 -8.62 1.02
CA LYS A 51 -3.91 -7.35 0.26
C LYS A 51 -2.78 -6.39 0.61
N VAL A 52 -2.44 -6.27 1.90
CA VAL A 52 -1.32 -5.45 2.37
C VAL A 52 0.00 -5.95 1.81
N GLU A 53 0.25 -7.27 1.85
CA GLU A 53 1.49 -7.87 1.36
C GLU A 53 1.71 -7.63 -0.14
N ILE A 54 0.63 -7.64 -0.94
CA ILE A 54 0.71 -7.45 -2.40
C ILE A 54 0.34 -6.04 -2.87
N LYS A 55 0.19 -5.07 -1.96
CA LYS A 55 -0.25 -3.72 -2.33
C LYS A 55 0.68 -3.10 -3.38
N GLU A 56 1.98 -3.13 -3.14
CA GLU A 56 2.98 -2.54 -4.04
C GLU A 56 3.07 -3.30 -5.38
N ASP A 57 2.88 -4.62 -5.35
CA ASP A 57 2.77 -5.44 -6.55
C ASP A 57 1.61 -5.01 -7.43
N VAL A 58 0.43 -4.82 -6.82
CA VAL A 58 -0.78 -4.39 -7.52
C VAL A 58 -0.61 -3.00 -8.10
N SER A 59 -0.05 -2.05 -7.34
CA SER A 59 0.32 -0.73 -7.86
C SER A 59 1.25 -0.84 -9.08
N SER A 60 2.28 -1.68 -8.99
CA SER A 60 3.24 -1.89 -10.10
C SER A 60 2.57 -2.51 -11.34
N MET A 61 1.57 -3.38 -11.16
CA MET A 61 0.78 -3.91 -12.27
C MET A 61 -0.07 -2.81 -12.94
N VAL A 62 -0.61 -1.87 -12.17
CA VAL A 62 -1.32 -0.72 -12.73
C VAL A 62 -0.36 0.18 -13.52
N ASP A 63 0.82 0.46 -12.98
CA ASP A 63 1.85 1.25 -13.66
C ASP A 63 2.28 0.58 -14.98
N GLU A 64 2.39 -0.75 -14.99
CA GLU A 64 2.62 -1.53 -16.21
C GLU A 64 1.49 -1.32 -17.25
N LEU A 65 0.23 -1.41 -16.83
CA LEU A 65 -0.92 -1.18 -17.71
C LEU A 65 -0.98 0.27 -18.24
N GLN A 66 -0.49 1.23 -17.46
CA GLN A 66 -0.34 2.62 -17.86
C GLN A 66 0.89 2.89 -18.74
N GLY A 67 1.67 1.85 -19.05
CA GLY A 67 2.85 1.94 -19.91
C GLY A 67 4.09 2.55 -19.24
N GLN A 68 4.11 2.67 -17.91
CA GLN A 68 5.28 3.13 -17.16
C GLN A 68 6.41 2.09 -17.12
N TYR A 69 6.04 0.80 -17.24
CA TYR A 69 6.97 -0.33 -17.29
C TYR A 69 6.69 -1.21 -18.52
N SER A 70 7.74 -1.86 -19.03
CA SER A 70 7.59 -2.81 -20.14
C SER A 70 7.00 -4.13 -19.66
N SER A 71 5.80 -4.47 -20.15
CA SER A 71 5.16 -5.78 -19.91
C SER A 71 5.97 -6.99 -20.38
N CYS A 72 6.92 -6.76 -21.29
CA CYS A 72 7.81 -7.76 -21.84
C CYS A 72 9.09 -7.92 -21.01
N ASP A 73 9.37 -7.03 -20.06
CA ASP A 73 10.52 -7.16 -19.18
C ASP A 73 10.41 -8.47 -18.36
N PRO A 74 11.46 -9.32 -18.35
CA PRO A 74 11.41 -10.60 -17.66
C PRO A 74 11.14 -10.51 -16.16
N TYR A 75 11.58 -9.44 -15.50
CA TYR A 75 11.40 -9.26 -14.06
C TYR A 75 9.99 -8.78 -13.73
N VAL A 76 9.47 -7.81 -14.48
CA VAL A 76 8.07 -7.34 -14.37
C VAL A 76 7.10 -8.51 -14.59
N LYS A 77 7.29 -9.26 -15.67
CA LYS A 77 6.47 -10.43 -16.00
C LYS A 77 6.54 -11.50 -14.90
N ARG A 78 7.75 -11.79 -14.39
CA ARG A 78 7.93 -12.80 -13.32
C ARG A 78 7.23 -12.39 -12.03
N ARG A 79 7.32 -11.13 -11.63
CA ARG A 79 6.66 -10.60 -10.43
C ARG A 79 5.14 -10.73 -10.56
N ARG A 80 4.57 -10.28 -11.68
CA ARG A 80 3.14 -10.43 -11.98
C ARG A 80 2.68 -11.88 -11.90
N GLN A 81 3.40 -12.79 -12.57
CA GLN A 81 3.08 -14.22 -12.57
C GLN A 81 3.15 -14.84 -11.18
N SER A 82 4.15 -14.50 -10.38
CA SER A 82 4.30 -14.99 -9.00
C SER A 82 3.14 -14.56 -8.12
N VAL A 83 2.77 -13.27 -8.17
CA VAL A 83 1.65 -12.72 -7.40
C VAL A 83 0.34 -13.41 -7.77
N THR A 84 0.01 -13.42 -9.07
CA THR A 84 -1.21 -14.08 -9.55
C THR A 84 -1.25 -15.56 -9.17
N TYR A 85 -0.14 -16.27 -9.27
CA TYR A 85 -0.06 -17.69 -8.91
C TYR A 85 -0.40 -17.92 -7.43
N TRP A 86 0.27 -17.23 -6.51
CA TRP A 86 0.06 -17.46 -5.08
C TRP A 86 -1.31 -16.98 -4.58
N VAL A 87 -1.83 -15.89 -5.14
CA VAL A 87 -3.20 -15.45 -4.88
C VAL A 87 -4.19 -16.52 -5.32
N ASN A 88 -4.05 -17.08 -6.52
CA ASN A 88 -4.93 -18.14 -6.99
C ASN A 88 -4.79 -19.42 -6.15
N CYS A 89 -3.57 -19.83 -5.78
CA CYS A 89 -3.39 -20.97 -4.87
C CYS A 89 -4.10 -20.78 -3.53
N TYR A 90 -4.12 -19.55 -2.99
CA TYR A 90 -4.88 -19.26 -1.78
C TYR A 90 -6.40 -19.32 -2.03
N LYS A 91 -6.89 -18.66 -3.09
CA LYS A 91 -8.31 -18.64 -3.45
C LYS A 91 -8.88 -20.04 -3.74
N ASP A 92 -8.08 -20.89 -4.36
CA ASP A 92 -8.45 -22.27 -4.71
C ASP A 92 -8.32 -23.24 -3.52
N GLY A 93 -7.90 -22.75 -2.33
CA GLY A 93 -7.71 -23.56 -1.14
C GLY A 93 -6.50 -24.50 -1.21
N ILE A 94 -5.59 -24.29 -2.16
CA ILE A 94 -4.37 -25.09 -2.35
C ILE A 94 -3.33 -24.78 -1.27
N CYS A 95 -3.28 -23.54 -0.78
CA CYS A 95 -2.36 -23.13 0.29
C CYS A 95 -3.04 -22.29 1.37
N SER A 96 -2.40 -22.25 2.55
CA SER A 96 -2.85 -21.40 3.64
C SER A 96 -2.53 -19.92 3.39
N LEU A 97 -3.26 -19.01 4.04
CA LEU A 97 -2.97 -17.57 4.01
C LEU A 97 -1.51 -17.27 4.38
N ASN A 98 -1.00 -17.91 5.43
CA ASN A 98 0.39 -17.72 5.87
C ASN A 98 1.38 -18.21 4.80
N THR A 99 1.12 -19.35 4.16
CA THR A 99 1.96 -19.85 3.07
C THR A 99 2.01 -18.87 1.90
N ALA A 100 0.86 -18.34 1.48
CA ALA A 100 0.80 -17.34 0.41
C ALA A 100 1.59 -16.08 0.76
N ILE A 101 1.38 -15.52 1.97
CA ILE A 101 2.12 -14.35 2.46
C ILE A 101 3.63 -14.61 2.46
N GLN A 102 4.07 -15.75 3.01
CA GLN A 102 5.50 -16.06 3.08
C GLN A 102 6.14 -16.26 1.70
N ALA A 103 5.39 -16.76 0.74
CA ALA A 103 5.88 -16.94 -0.63
C ALA A 103 5.93 -15.62 -1.42
N LEU A 104 5.08 -14.66 -1.06
CA LEU A 104 5.00 -13.34 -1.71
C LEU A 104 5.88 -12.28 -1.06
N LYS A 105 6.30 -12.51 0.18
CA LYS A 105 7.32 -11.70 0.85
C LYS A 105 8.56 -11.61 -0.01
N VAL A 106 8.88 -10.38 -0.43
CA VAL A 106 10.13 -10.08 -1.11
C VAL A 106 11.26 -10.35 -0.12
N LYS A 107 12.06 -11.38 -0.38
CA LYS A 107 13.37 -11.49 0.26
C LYS A 107 14.20 -10.34 -0.28
N SER A 108 14.64 -9.43 0.59
CA SER A 108 15.65 -8.45 0.19
C SER A 108 16.80 -9.22 -0.45
N LEU A 109 17.19 -8.79 -1.64
CA LEU A 109 18.42 -9.23 -2.29
C LEU A 109 19.63 -8.79 -1.45
#